data_AF-A8USH3-F1
#
_entry.id   AF-A8USH3-F1
#
_cell.length_a   1.000
_cell.length_b   1.000
_cell.length_c   1.000
_cell.angle_alpha   90.00
_cell.angle_beta   90.00
_cell.angle_gamma   90.00
#
_symmetry.space_group_name_H-M   'P 1'
#
loop_
_entity.id
_entity.type
_entity.pdbx_description
1 polymer ?
#
loop_
_entity_poly.entity_id
_entity_poly.type
_entity_poly.pdbx_seq_one_letter_code
_entity_poly.pdbx_strand_id
1 'polypeptide(L)'
;MSEVAVNSKLEEVYKQAKQIVEEIYPRIKELQDKQRKTKDKETLQRIKNELKDLRKEQSDGYESIVDGTLKSWADIKIYEVQNSNDMDLFIRPSGIAEAIACSIDFKTTQLRKIFHQLRSLQYEAKQGGFKTYKVKKVIALLAYSAGRKLIDHNFFNLSKGLLSKVEDANDLNVVVELLEAIVAYRKYYES
;
A
#
# COMPACT_ATOMS: atom_id res chain seq x y z
N MET A 1 -3.64 27.88 13.79
CA MET A 1 -3.85 27.45 12.38
C MET A 1 -3.27 26.05 12.21
N SER A 2 -4.00 24.95 12.45
CA SER A 2 -3.37 23.62 12.19
C SER A 2 -4.24 22.36 12.14
N GLU A 3 -5.55 22.34 12.42
CA GLU A 3 -6.29 21.07 12.35
C GLU A 3 -7.00 20.85 10.99
N VAL A 4 -7.38 21.94 10.31
CA VAL A 4 -8.17 21.89 9.07
C VAL A 4 -7.32 21.59 7.82
N ALA A 5 -6.03 21.96 7.81
CA ALA A 5 -5.17 21.83 6.63
C ALA A 5 -4.54 20.44 6.45
N VAL A 6 -4.38 19.68 7.54
CA VAL A 6 -3.82 18.32 7.49
C VAL A 6 -4.86 17.33 6.94
N ASN A 7 -6.14 17.56 7.25
CA ASN A 7 -7.25 16.69 6.84
C ASN A 7 -7.58 16.78 5.33
N SER A 8 -7.21 17.86 4.62
CA SER A 8 -7.63 18.03 3.21
C SER A 8 -6.80 17.21 2.21
N LYS A 9 -5.52 16.95 2.50
CA LYS A 9 -4.61 16.30 1.53
C LYS A 9 -4.84 14.79 1.44
N LEU A 10 -5.06 14.13 2.58
CA LEU A 10 -5.30 12.69 2.58
C LEU A 10 -6.71 12.33 2.07
N GLU A 11 -7.69 13.22 2.24
CA GLU A 11 -9.02 13.09 1.63
C GLU A 11 -8.96 13.05 0.09
N GLU A 12 -8.07 13.84 -0.53
CA GLU A 12 -7.85 13.77 -1.99
C GLU A 12 -7.23 12.43 -2.40
N VAL A 13 -6.24 11.95 -1.63
CA VAL A 13 -5.65 10.63 -1.84
C VAL A 13 -6.70 9.52 -1.69
N TYR A 14 -7.57 9.65 -0.68
CA TYR A 14 -8.67 8.71 -0.46
C TYR A 14 -9.65 8.69 -1.63
N LYS A 15 -10.01 9.85 -2.22
CA LYS A 15 -10.88 9.89 -3.42
C LYS A 15 -10.27 9.13 -4.59
N GLN A 16 -8.97 9.28 -4.82
CA GLN A 16 -8.24 8.52 -5.85
C GLN A 16 -8.23 7.01 -5.52
N ALA A 17 -7.97 6.66 -4.26
CA ALA A 17 -8.02 5.27 -3.80
C ALA A 17 -9.39 4.63 -4.05
N LYS A 18 -10.45 5.34 -3.70
CA LYS A 18 -11.83 4.91 -3.90
C LYS A 18 -12.14 4.66 -5.38
N GLN A 19 -11.72 5.57 -6.27
CA GLN A 19 -11.87 5.39 -7.72
C GLN A 19 -11.18 4.12 -8.22
N ILE A 20 -9.96 3.83 -7.75
CA ILE A 20 -9.25 2.60 -8.12
C ILE A 20 -10.03 1.36 -7.68
N VAL A 21 -10.49 1.32 -6.43
CA VAL A 21 -11.15 0.14 -5.85
C VAL A 21 -12.54 -0.09 -6.44
N GLU A 22 -13.33 0.97 -6.61
CA GLU A 22 -14.76 0.84 -6.97
C GLU A 22 -15.01 0.85 -8.48
N GLU A 23 -14.12 1.47 -9.27
CA GLU A 23 -14.35 1.65 -10.71
C GLU A 23 -13.32 0.87 -11.54
N ILE A 24 -12.04 1.15 -11.34
CA ILE A 24 -10.97 0.65 -12.22
C ILE A 24 -10.74 -0.85 -12.02
N TYR A 25 -10.55 -1.29 -10.78
CA TYR A 25 -10.23 -2.69 -10.48
C TYR A 25 -11.35 -3.67 -10.90
N PRO A 26 -12.65 -3.43 -10.58
CA PRO A 26 -13.74 -4.30 -11.01
C PRO A 26 -13.83 -4.35 -12.54
N ARG A 27 -13.62 -3.22 -13.23
CA ARG A 27 -13.64 -3.16 -14.69
C ARG A 27 -12.52 -3.98 -15.31
N ILE A 28 -11.30 -3.92 -14.76
CA ILE A 28 -10.19 -4.77 -15.19
C ILE A 28 -10.56 -6.25 -15.07
N LYS A 29 -11.13 -6.67 -13.93
CA LYS A 29 -11.55 -8.07 -13.72
C LYS A 29 -12.62 -8.51 -14.72
N GLU A 30 -13.64 -7.69 -14.91
CA GLU A 30 -14.71 -7.95 -15.88
C GLU A 30 -14.14 -8.15 -17.30
N LEU A 31 -13.23 -7.28 -17.73
CA LEU A 31 -12.60 -7.37 -19.04
C LEU A 31 -11.66 -8.56 -19.17
N GLN A 32 -10.93 -8.93 -18.12
CA GLN A 32 -10.12 -10.16 -18.10
C GLN A 32 -10.97 -11.40 -18.29
N ASP A 33 -12.14 -11.46 -17.65
CA ASP A 33 -13.06 -12.58 -17.80
C ASP A 33 -13.68 -12.62 -19.20
N LYS A 34 -14.06 -11.47 -19.77
CA LYS A 34 -14.51 -11.37 -21.16
C LYS A 34 -13.43 -11.80 -22.14
N GLN A 35 -12.18 -11.39 -21.90
CA GLN A 35 -11.02 -11.78 -22.71
C GLN A 35 -10.83 -13.29 -22.76
N ARG A 36 -11.03 -13.99 -21.62
CA ARG A 36 -10.91 -15.46 -21.54
C ARG A 36 -12.03 -16.19 -22.28
N LYS A 37 -13.23 -15.60 -22.34
CA LYS A 37 -14.44 -16.23 -22.91
C LYS A 37 -14.60 -15.97 -24.40
N THR A 38 -14.18 -14.80 -24.89
CA THR A 38 -14.43 -14.40 -26.28
C THR A 38 -13.42 -15.01 -27.25
N LYS A 39 -13.90 -15.50 -28.39
CA LYS A 39 -13.08 -16.05 -29.49
C LYS A 39 -12.99 -15.10 -30.69
N ASP A 40 -13.84 -14.08 -30.71
CA ASP A 40 -13.86 -13.07 -31.76
C ASP A 40 -12.60 -12.19 -31.70
N LYS A 41 -11.87 -12.11 -32.81
CA LYS A 41 -10.57 -11.43 -32.87
C LYS A 41 -10.71 -9.91 -32.70
N GLU A 42 -11.77 -9.32 -33.26
CA GLU A 42 -11.99 -7.88 -33.19
C GLU A 42 -12.34 -7.46 -31.75
N THR A 43 -13.26 -8.18 -31.12
CA THR A 43 -13.61 -8.00 -29.71
C THR A 43 -12.40 -8.24 -28.80
N LEU A 44 -11.59 -9.27 -29.05
CA LEU A 44 -10.35 -9.51 -28.30
C LEU A 44 -9.39 -8.32 -28.38
N GLN A 45 -9.24 -7.72 -29.56
CA GLN A 45 -8.35 -6.59 -29.75
C GLN A 45 -8.86 -5.35 -29.01
N ARG A 46 -10.18 -5.08 -29.06
CA ARG A 46 -10.81 -3.98 -28.30
C ARG A 46 -10.61 -4.15 -26.79
N ILE A 47 -10.87 -5.34 -26.26
CA ILE A 47 -10.67 -5.66 -24.83
C ILE A 47 -9.20 -5.48 -24.42
N LYS A 48 -8.24 -5.91 -25.27
CA LYS A 48 -6.81 -5.73 -24.99
C LYS A 48 -6.40 -4.26 -24.90
N ASN A 49 -6.96 -3.42 -25.77
CA ASN A 49 -6.68 -1.98 -25.75
C ASN A 49 -7.25 -1.35 -24.46
N GLU A 50 -8.52 -1.64 -24.14
CA GLU A 50 -9.17 -1.13 -22.92
C GLU A 50 -8.46 -1.59 -21.64
N LEU A 51 -8.05 -2.86 -21.57
CA LEU A 51 -7.25 -3.39 -20.46
C LEU A 51 -5.90 -2.69 -20.32
N LYS A 52 -5.27 -2.32 -21.44
CA LYS A 52 -3.99 -1.60 -21.42
C LYS A 52 -4.16 -0.21 -20.81
N ASP A 53 -5.22 0.50 -21.22
CA ASP A 53 -5.50 1.85 -20.75
C ASP A 53 -5.87 1.84 -19.25
N LEU A 54 -6.76 0.94 -18.83
CA LEU A 54 -7.15 0.82 -17.41
C LEU A 54 -5.99 0.39 -16.51
N ARG A 55 -5.10 -0.50 -16.97
CA ARG A 55 -3.90 -0.88 -16.20
C ARG A 55 -2.93 0.28 -16.06
N LYS A 56 -2.81 1.12 -17.09
CA LYS A 56 -2.01 2.32 -17.00
C LYS A 56 -2.62 3.29 -15.98
N GLU A 57 -3.93 3.53 -16.06
CA GLU A 57 -4.65 4.36 -15.10
C GLU A 57 -4.52 3.85 -13.66
N GLN A 58 -4.65 2.53 -13.45
CA GLN A 58 -4.41 1.90 -12.14
C GLN A 58 -2.98 2.12 -11.65
N SER A 59 -1.98 1.98 -12.53
CA SER A 59 -0.57 2.17 -12.19
C SER A 59 -0.25 3.62 -11.83
N ASP A 60 -0.74 4.57 -12.63
CA ASP A 60 -0.53 6.00 -12.41
C ASP A 60 -1.23 6.45 -11.12
N GLY A 61 -2.46 5.96 -10.89
CA GLY A 61 -3.21 6.19 -9.65
C GLY A 61 -2.52 5.60 -8.43
N TYR A 62 -1.93 4.40 -8.56
CA TYR A 62 -1.18 3.78 -7.48
C TYR A 62 0.05 4.61 -7.08
N GLU A 63 0.83 5.10 -8.06
CA GLU A 63 1.97 5.97 -7.81
C GLU A 63 1.55 7.27 -7.11
N SER A 64 0.48 7.91 -7.60
CA SER A 64 -0.10 9.13 -7.02
C SER A 64 -0.56 8.91 -5.57
N ILE A 65 -1.20 7.78 -5.27
CA ILE A 65 -1.65 7.44 -3.92
C ILE A 65 -0.46 7.29 -2.98
N VAL A 66 0.58 6.54 -3.38
CA VAL A 66 1.77 6.34 -2.53
C VAL A 66 2.47 7.67 -2.24
N ASP A 67 2.71 8.47 -3.27
CA ASP A 67 3.35 9.77 -3.13
C ASP A 67 2.50 10.73 -2.29
N GLY A 68 1.20 10.80 -2.55
CA GLY A 68 0.25 11.62 -1.83
C GLY A 68 0.13 11.24 -0.35
N THR A 69 0.13 9.95 -0.01
CA THR A 69 0.15 9.48 1.38
C THR A 69 1.45 9.90 2.08
N LEU A 70 2.60 9.64 1.47
CA LEU A 70 3.90 10.01 2.07
C LEU A 70 4.04 11.52 2.26
N LYS A 71 3.54 12.32 1.31
CA LYS A 71 3.51 13.78 1.40
C LYS A 71 2.56 14.28 2.48
N SER A 72 1.36 13.71 2.58
CA SER A 72 0.38 14.07 3.61
C SER A 72 0.94 13.85 5.01
N TRP A 73 1.70 12.76 5.18
CA TRP A 73 2.30 12.42 6.46
C TRP A 73 3.70 12.98 6.66
N ALA A 74 4.28 13.75 5.73
CA ALA A 74 5.70 14.16 5.78
C ALA A 74 6.10 14.86 7.10
N ASP A 75 5.24 15.73 7.62
CA ASP A 75 5.51 16.54 8.82
C ASP A 75 4.85 16.00 10.10
N ILE A 76 4.15 14.86 10.01
CA ILE A 76 3.41 14.25 11.13
C ILE A 76 4.26 13.15 11.77
N LYS A 77 4.20 13.03 13.10
CA LYS A 77 4.78 11.87 13.81
C LYS A 77 3.91 10.64 13.57
N ILE A 78 4.52 9.51 13.22
CA ILE A 78 3.73 8.39 12.71
C ILE A 78 2.82 7.79 13.80
N TYR A 79 3.19 7.84 15.08
CA TYR A 79 2.27 7.45 16.16
C TYR A 79 0.98 8.30 16.23
N GLU A 80 1.00 9.55 15.75
CA GLU A 80 -0.17 10.44 15.77
C GLU A 80 -1.25 10.02 14.77
N VAL A 81 -0.85 9.30 13.71
CA VAL A 81 -1.78 8.75 12.71
C VAL A 81 -2.81 7.83 13.38
N GLN A 82 -2.40 7.04 14.37
CA GLN A 82 -3.26 6.02 15.00
C GLN A 82 -4.55 6.60 15.61
N ASN A 83 -4.52 7.84 16.10
CA ASN A 83 -5.67 8.47 16.75
C ASN A 83 -6.36 9.51 15.85
N SER A 84 -6.10 9.46 14.54
CA SER A 84 -6.57 10.46 13.59
C SER A 84 -7.54 9.86 12.56
N ASN A 85 -8.28 10.74 11.88
CA ASN A 85 -9.09 10.38 10.72
C ASN A 85 -8.25 9.73 9.60
N ASP A 86 -6.94 10.00 9.57
CA ASP A 86 -6.04 9.45 8.56
C ASP A 86 -5.93 7.94 8.62
N MET A 87 -5.94 7.36 9.83
CA MET A 87 -5.94 5.91 9.99
C MET A 87 -7.23 5.30 9.43
N ASP A 88 -8.39 5.91 9.69
CA ASP A 88 -9.68 5.46 9.15
C ASP A 88 -9.67 5.50 7.61
N LEU A 89 -9.31 6.64 7.02
CA LEU A 89 -9.19 6.80 5.56
C LEU A 89 -8.24 5.77 4.94
N PHE A 90 -7.20 5.39 5.69
CA PHE A 90 -6.24 4.42 5.23
C PHE A 90 -6.77 2.99 5.24
N ILE A 91 -7.36 2.53 6.36
CA ILE A 91 -7.67 1.10 6.56
C ILE A 91 -9.09 0.69 6.18
N ARG A 92 -10.04 1.63 6.10
CA ARG A 92 -11.45 1.31 5.84
C ARG A 92 -11.66 0.67 4.46
N PRO A 93 -12.82 0.02 4.22
CA PRO A 93 -13.18 -0.47 2.89
C PRO A 93 -13.18 0.67 1.85
N SER A 94 -12.73 0.37 0.64
CA SER A 94 -12.41 1.32 -0.43
C SER A 94 -11.35 2.37 -0.03
N GLY A 95 -10.60 2.11 1.04
CA GLY A 95 -9.56 2.99 1.56
C GLY A 95 -8.23 2.86 0.84
N ILE A 96 -7.25 3.63 1.31
CA ILE A 96 -5.92 3.73 0.70
C ILE A 96 -5.20 2.37 0.71
N ALA A 97 -5.27 1.63 1.81
CA ALA A 97 -4.64 0.32 1.94
C ALA A 97 -5.17 -0.67 0.89
N GLU A 98 -6.47 -0.62 0.62
CA GLU A 98 -7.14 -1.51 -0.32
C GLU A 98 -6.79 -1.15 -1.78
N ALA A 99 -6.75 0.14 -2.12
CA ALA A 99 -6.32 0.60 -3.43
C ALA A 99 -4.87 0.23 -3.75
N ILE A 100 -3.99 0.31 -2.75
CA ILE A 100 -2.61 -0.18 -2.87
C ILE A 100 -2.64 -1.71 -3.09
N ALA A 101 -3.40 -2.44 -2.26
CA ALA A 101 -3.48 -3.90 -2.33
C ALA A 101 -3.94 -4.47 -3.67
N CYS A 102 -4.86 -3.79 -4.35
CA CYS A 102 -5.35 -4.23 -5.67
C CYS A 102 -4.41 -3.82 -6.82
N SER A 103 -3.49 -2.88 -6.58
CA SER A 103 -2.57 -2.32 -7.58
C SER A 103 -1.16 -2.94 -7.54
N ILE A 104 -0.77 -3.55 -6.42
CA ILE A 104 0.51 -4.25 -6.29
C ILE A 104 0.48 -5.63 -6.95
N ASP A 105 1.63 -6.06 -7.48
CA ASP A 105 1.82 -7.41 -8.01
C ASP A 105 3.00 -8.09 -7.32
N PHE A 106 2.75 -8.66 -6.16
CA PHE A 106 3.70 -9.57 -5.51
C PHE A 106 2.98 -10.76 -4.87
N LYS A 107 3.71 -11.86 -4.68
CA LYS A 107 3.22 -13.04 -3.97
C LYS A 107 3.34 -12.84 -2.46
N THR A 108 2.26 -13.11 -1.73
CA THR A 108 2.19 -13.08 -0.26
C THR A 108 3.33 -13.83 0.46
N THR A 109 3.91 -14.87 -0.15
CA THR A 109 5.06 -15.61 0.40
C THR A 109 6.34 -14.77 0.53
N GLN A 110 6.51 -13.74 -0.31
CA GLN A 110 7.68 -12.85 -0.32
C GLN A 110 7.68 -11.91 0.90
N LEU A 111 6.51 -11.36 1.23
CA LEU A 111 6.35 -10.43 2.35
C LEU A 111 6.46 -11.07 3.71
N ARG A 112 6.17 -12.38 3.82
CA ARG A 112 6.21 -13.10 5.10
C ARG A 112 7.52 -12.88 5.87
N LYS A 113 8.67 -12.85 5.19
CA LYS A 113 9.97 -12.63 5.83
C LYS A 113 10.11 -11.23 6.43
N ILE A 114 9.64 -10.20 5.72
CA ILE A 114 9.67 -8.81 6.17
C ILE A 114 8.74 -8.64 7.38
N PHE A 115 7.50 -9.13 7.29
CA PHE A 115 6.54 -9.03 8.39
C PHE A 115 6.97 -9.85 9.60
N HIS A 116 7.57 -11.03 9.41
CA HIS A 116 8.10 -11.80 10.53
C HIS A 116 9.20 -11.05 11.28
N GLN A 117 10.05 -10.30 10.56
CA GLN A 117 11.05 -9.45 11.19
C GLN A 117 10.40 -8.26 11.92
N LEU A 118 9.45 -7.56 11.29
CA LEU A 118 8.73 -6.46 11.93
C LEU A 118 8.02 -6.92 13.20
N ARG A 119 7.34 -8.07 13.17
CA ARG A 119 6.70 -8.69 14.34
C ARG A 119 7.71 -9.07 15.42
N SER A 120 8.87 -9.60 15.04
CA SER A 120 9.96 -9.87 15.99
C SER A 120 10.44 -8.58 16.67
N LEU A 121 10.56 -7.49 15.92
CA LEU A 121 10.93 -6.19 16.47
C LEU A 121 9.86 -5.62 17.41
N GLN A 122 8.58 -5.77 17.09
CA GLN A 122 7.49 -5.39 18.01
C GLN A 122 7.56 -6.17 19.32
N TYR A 123 7.82 -7.48 19.23
CA TYR A 123 7.96 -8.32 20.43
C TYR A 123 9.15 -7.87 21.29
N GLU A 124 10.32 -7.67 20.69
CA GLU A 124 11.50 -7.15 21.40
C GLU A 124 11.24 -5.76 22.00
N ALA A 125 10.55 -4.88 21.27
CA ALA A 125 10.19 -3.55 21.73
C ALA A 125 9.30 -3.59 22.99
N LYS A 126 8.34 -4.51 23.04
CA LYS A 126 7.51 -4.76 24.23
C LYS A 126 8.31 -5.22 25.45
N GLN A 127 9.48 -5.84 25.23
CA GLN A 127 10.41 -6.23 26.29
C GLN A 127 11.42 -5.12 26.65
N GLY A 128 11.23 -3.89 26.16
CA GLY A 128 12.15 -2.76 26.39
C GLY A 128 13.40 -2.77 25.50
N GLY A 129 13.48 -3.68 24.53
CA GLY A 129 14.66 -3.90 23.68
C GLY A 129 14.66 -3.14 22.36
N PHE A 130 13.84 -2.08 22.23
CA PHE A 130 13.71 -1.34 20.98
C PHE A 130 15.04 -0.67 20.57
N LYS A 131 15.45 -0.85 19.31
CA LYS A 131 16.64 -0.20 18.75
C LYS A 131 16.38 0.22 17.31
N THR A 132 16.45 1.51 17.03
CA THR A 132 16.16 2.11 15.72
C THR A 132 17.00 1.51 14.58
N TYR A 133 18.27 1.13 14.82
CA TYR A 133 19.09 0.50 13.77
C TYR A 133 18.52 -0.84 13.29
N LYS A 134 17.75 -1.55 14.11
CA LYS A 134 17.11 -2.80 13.70
C LYS A 134 16.00 -2.54 12.68
N VAL A 135 15.26 -1.44 12.82
CA VAL A 135 14.29 -0.99 11.81
C VAL A 135 15.00 -0.64 10.51
N LYS A 136 16.15 0.06 10.58
CA LYS A 136 16.98 0.36 9.40
C LYS A 136 17.47 -0.90 8.66
N LYS A 137 17.72 -2.00 9.38
CA LYS A 137 18.03 -3.30 8.76
C LYS A 137 16.87 -3.86 7.95
N VAL A 138 15.62 -3.67 8.41
CA VAL A 138 14.43 -4.08 7.64
C VAL A 138 14.32 -3.28 6.35
N ILE A 139 14.62 -1.98 6.37
CA ILE A 139 14.66 -1.15 5.16
C ILE A 139 15.69 -1.68 4.15
N ALA A 140 16.87 -2.11 4.60
CA ALA A 140 17.88 -2.70 3.72
C ALA A 140 17.39 -4.03 3.10
N LEU A 141 16.65 -4.84 3.86
CA LEU A 141 16.07 -6.09 3.36
C LEU A 141 14.92 -5.85 2.37
N LEU A 142 14.12 -4.81 2.60
CA LEU A 142 13.14 -4.30 1.66
C LEU A 142 13.82 -3.87 0.35
N ALA A 143 14.93 -3.14 0.42
CA ALA A 143 15.68 -2.71 -0.76
C ALA A 143 16.24 -3.92 -1.54
N TYR A 144 16.79 -4.92 -0.85
CA TYR A 144 17.21 -6.17 -1.48
C TYR A 144 16.05 -6.91 -2.15
N SER A 145 14.89 -6.95 -1.51
CA SER A 145 13.68 -7.59 -2.05
C SER A 145 13.17 -6.87 -3.30
N ALA A 146 13.17 -5.54 -3.29
CA ALA A 146 12.83 -4.72 -4.45
C ALA A 146 13.82 -4.94 -5.61
N GLY A 147 15.14 -4.95 -5.31
CA GLY A 147 16.18 -5.23 -6.31
C GLY A 147 16.04 -6.62 -6.95
N ARG A 148 15.50 -7.59 -6.21
CA ARG A 148 15.16 -8.94 -6.70
C ARG A 148 13.78 -9.04 -7.35
N LYS A 149 13.06 -7.93 -7.51
CA LYS A 149 11.70 -7.88 -8.08
C LYS A 149 10.70 -8.76 -7.32
N LEU A 150 10.90 -8.88 -6.00
CA LEU A 150 10.02 -9.66 -5.12
C LEU A 150 8.87 -8.81 -4.56
N ILE A 151 9.08 -7.50 -4.52
CA ILE A 151 8.10 -6.45 -4.27
C ILE A 151 8.26 -5.40 -5.37
N ASP A 152 7.20 -4.68 -5.68
CA ASP A 152 7.28 -3.56 -6.62
C ASP A 152 7.93 -2.33 -5.97
N HIS A 153 8.32 -1.38 -6.82
CA HIS A 153 9.07 -0.20 -6.40
C HIS A 153 8.25 0.76 -5.54
N ASN A 154 6.94 0.89 -5.81
CA ASN A 154 6.07 1.80 -5.07
C ASN A 154 5.78 1.25 -3.67
N PHE A 155 5.60 -0.07 -3.53
CA PHE A 155 5.44 -0.70 -2.23
C PHE A 155 6.72 -0.56 -1.40
N PHE A 156 7.89 -0.70 -2.03
CA PHE A 156 9.17 -0.40 -1.40
C PHE A 156 9.25 1.06 -0.92
N ASN A 157 8.89 2.02 -1.78
CA ASN A 157 8.95 3.44 -1.46
C ASN A 157 8.02 3.81 -0.30
N LEU A 158 6.79 3.31 -0.31
CA LEU A 158 5.85 3.46 0.80
C LEU A 158 6.44 2.88 2.09
N SER A 159 6.85 1.61 2.07
CA SER A 159 7.37 0.91 3.25
C SER A 159 8.61 1.60 3.82
N LYS A 160 9.54 2.00 2.95
CA LYS A 160 10.74 2.76 3.32
C LYS A 160 10.36 4.11 3.92
N GLY A 161 9.43 4.82 3.30
CA GLY A 161 8.94 6.12 3.76
C GLY A 161 8.40 6.00 5.18
N LEU A 162 7.47 5.08 5.42
CA LEU A 162 6.89 4.83 6.75
C LEU A 162 7.94 4.39 7.79
N LEU A 163 8.76 3.39 7.46
CA LEU A 163 9.78 2.85 8.38
C LEU A 163 10.89 3.87 8.70
N SER A 164 11.16 4.83 7.81
CA SER A 164 12.16 5.87 8.06
C SER A 164 11.75 6.85 9.15
N LYS A 165 10.43 6.95 9.43
CA LYS A 165 9.87 7.81 10.47
C LYS A 165 9.84 7.16 11.85
N VAL A 166 10.21 5.89 11.96
CA VAL A 166 10.14 5.14 13.21
C VAL A 166 11.29 5.54 14.13
N GLU A 167 10.96 6.27 15.19
CA GLU A 167 11.90 6.70 16.22
C GLU A 167 11.78 5.84 17.47
N ASP A 168 10.59 5.31 17.76
CA ASP A 168 10.31 4.49 18.94
C ASP A 168 9.41 3.26 18.69
N ALA A 169 9.01 2.59 19.77
CA ALA A 169 8.17 1.41 19.74
C ALA A 169 6.72 1.69 19.32
N ASN A 170 6.18 2.86 19.64
CA ASN A 170 4.81 3.25 19.27
C ASN A 170 4.75 3.50 17.77
N ASP A 171 5.73 4.21 17.22
CA ASP A 171 5.86 4.41 15.79
C ASP A 171 5.93 3.09 15.02
N LEU A 172 6.74 2.15 15.53
CA LEU A 172 6.87 0.82 14.94
C LEU A 172 5.52 0.10 14.91
N ASN A 173 4.72 0.22 15.97
CA ASN A 173 3.41 -0.43 16.02
C ASN A 173 2.47 0.11 14.94
N VAL A 174 2.39 1.43 14.80
CA VAL A 174 1.53 2.06 13.80
C VAL A 174 1.98 1.69 12.38
N VAL A 175 3.27 1.74 12.09
CA VAL A 175 3.78 1.32 10.76
C VAL A 175 3.46 -0.13 10.47
N VAL A 176 3.57 -1.03 11.45
CA VAL A 176 3.20 -2.43 11.26
C VAL A 176 1.71 -2.59 10.98
N GLU A 177 0.84 -1.90 11.73
CA GLU A 177 -0.61 -1.93 11.49
C GLU A 177 -0.98 -1.46 10.07
N LEU A 178 -0.38 -0.35 9.61
CA LEU A 178 -0.58 0.18 8.26
C LEU A 178 -0.15 -0.84 7.18
N LEU A 179 1.03 -1.42 7.33
CA LEU A 179 1.53 -2.41 6.37
C LEU A 179 0.70 -3.70 6.40
N GLU A 180 0.20 -4.12 7.57
CA GLU A 180 -0.67 -5.29 7.71
C GLU A 180 -2.02 -5.10 7.04
N ALA A 181 -2.61 -3.90 7.10
CA ALA A 181 -3.86 -3.60 6.40
C ALA A 181 -3.72 -3.83 4.89
N ILE A 182 -2.62 -3.37 4.27
CA ILE A 182 -2.34 -3.62 2.84
C ILE A 182 -2.26 -5.12 2.55
N VAL A 183 -1.54 -5.88 3.39
CA VAL A 183 -1.37 -7.33 3.18
C VAL A 183 -2.68 -8.08 3.36
N ALA A 184 -3.51 -7.68 4.33
CA ALA A 184 -4.82 -8.27 4.56
C ALA A 184 -5.72 -8.12 3.32
N TYR A 185 -5.83 -6.90 2.78
CA TYR A 185 -6.57 -6.66 1.53
C TYR A 185 -5.94 -7.39 0.34
N ARG A 186 -4.61 -7.46 0.27
CA ARG A 186 -3.96 -8.19 -0.83
C ARG A 186 -4.34 -9.67 -0.79
N LYS A 187 -4.37 -10.26 0.41
CA LYS A 187 -4.79 -11.65 0.60
C LYS A 187 -6.24 -11.86 0.22
N TYR A 188 -7.11 -10.89 0.52
CA TYR A 188 -8.52 -10.90 0.10
C TYR A 188 -8.66 -10.96 -1.43
N TYR A 189 -7.90 -10.15 -2.18
CA TYR A 189 -7.97 -10.11 -3.65
C TYR A 189 -7.18 -11.21 -4.39
N GLU A 190 -6.23 -11.87 -3.71
CA GLU A 190 -5.57 -13.08 -4.22
C GLU A 190 -6.45 -14.34 -4.12
N SER A 191 -7.49 -14.31 -3.29
CA SER A 191 -8.40 -15.43 -3.04
C SER A 191 -9.45 -15.58 -4.14
#